data_AF-A0A7S2CM15-F1
#
_entry.id   AF-A0A7S2CM15-F1
#
_cell.length_a   1.000
_cell.length_b   1.000
_cell.length_c   1.000
_cell.angle_alpha   90.00
_cell.angle_beta   90.00
_cell.angle_gamma   90.00
#
_symmetry.space_group_name_H-M   'P 1'
#
loop_
_entity.id
_entity.type
_entity.pdbx_description
1 polymer ?
#
loop_
_entity_poly.entity_id
_entity_poly.type
_entity_poly.pdbx_seq_one_letter_code
_entity_poly.pdbx_strand_id
1 'polypeptide(L)'
;PTLCTETGWTCKGYEVKGICGDGEPKAFAMGPGLNSPEKNCCACKNFKMKGSCSFDTGGTCFLTQHCDGWRGATRCVGGRCLCAEGYCSTGGGTCQLASRAAWIHRQRKNVTNVQAAAPACSRVTSGTCVLPTMICEDYRGPTTCNAGQCTCVPGYCTDLAGMCFKAMGAITANVVPVAKLGQAFPGGPVRTAWCVSGGGPRSMSAA
;
A
#
# COMPACT_ATOMS: atom_id res chain seq x y z
N PRO A 1 -16.90 -29.50 -12.38
CA PRO A 1 -15.69 -28.69 -12.15
C PRO A 1 -15.60 -28.24 -10.69
N THR A 2 -14.46 -28.47 -10.03
CA THR A 2 -14.17 -27.99 -8.68
C THR A 2 -14.23 -26.46 -8.64
N LEU A 3 -15.03 -25.91 -7.74
CA LEU A 3 -15.23 -24.45 -7.62
C LEU A 3 -14.23 -23.81 -6.65
N CYS A 4 -13.62 -24.59 -5.76
CA CYS A 4 -12.59 -24.18 -4.80
C CYS A 4 -11.49 -25.24 -4.66
N THR A 5 -10.36 -24.81 -4.12
CA THR A 5 -9.15 -25.58 -3.77
C THR A 5 -8.75 -25.24 -2.33
N GLU A 6 -7.80 -25.99 -1.76
CA GLU A 6 -7.26 -25.70 -0.42
C GLU A 6 -6.65 -24.30 -0.31
N THR A 7 -6.18 -23.74 -1.42
CA THR A 7 -5.59 -22.39 -1.51
C THR A 7 -6.59 -21.30 -1.91
N GLY A 8 -7.87 -21.61 -2.06
CA GLY A 8 -8.93 -20.64 -2.37
C GLY A 8 -9.77 -20.98 -3.61
N TRP A 9 -10.50 -19.99 -4.11
CA TRP A 9 -11.48 -20.17 -5.19
C TRP A 9 -10.80 -20.39 -6.55
N THR A 10 -11.37 -21.29 -7.34
CA THR A 10 -11.02 -21.44 -8.76
C THR A 10 -11.67 -20.33 -9.58
N CYS A 11 -11.20 -20.13 -10.81
CA CYS A 11 -11.79 -19.17 -11.73
C CYS A 11 -13.29 -19.40 -11.98
N LYS A 12 -13.72 -20.66 -12.13
CA LYS A 12 -15.14 -21.01 -12.25
C LYS A 12 -15.91 -20.69 -10.97
N GLY A 13 -15.26 -20.85 -9.81
CA GLY A 13 -15.80 -20.46 -8.51
C GLY A 13 -16.12 -18.97 -8.43
N TYR A 14 -15.21 -18.11 -8.90
CA TYR A 14 -15.42 -16.66 -8.90
C TYR A 14 -16.56 -16.21 -9.83
N GLU A 15 -16.69 -16.82 -11.01
CA GLU A 15 -17.79 -16.55 -11.95
C GLU A 15 -19.14 -16.95 -11.36
N VAL A 16 -19.26 -18.16 -10.82
CA VAL A 16 -20.52 -18.68 -10.25
C VAL A 16 -20.95 -17.89 -9.03
N LYS A 17 -19.99 -17.37 -8.24
CA LYS A 17 -20.28 -16.48 -7.10
C LYS A 17 -20.61 -15.06 -7.52
N GLY A 18 -20.54 -14.73 -8.81
CA GLY A 18 -20.73 -13.37 -9.30
C GLY A 18 -19.72 -12.38 -8.71
N ILE A 19 -18.56 -12.87 -8.28
CA ILE A 19 -17.44 -12.07 -7.77
C ILE A 19 -16.64 -11.50 -8.94
N CYS A 20 -16.63 -12.23 -10.05
CA CYS A 20 -16.12 -11.78 -11.33
C CYS A 20 -17.19 -11.90 -12.40
N GLY A 21 -17.24 -10.90 -13.28
CA GLY A 21 -18.07 -10.87 -14.47
C GLY A 21 -17.51 -9.84 -15.45
N ASP A 22 -17.70 -10.05 -16.75
CA ASP A 22 -17.33 -9.08 -17.80
C ASP A 22 -15.85 -8.67 -17.82
N GLY A 23 -14.96 -9.56 -17.36
CA GLY A 23 -13.51 -9.31 -17.32
C GLY A 23 -13.01 -8.56 -16.08
N GLU A 24 -13.89 -8.18 -15.15
CA GLU A 24 -13.51 -7.40 -13.96
C GLU A 24 -13.97 -8.05 -12.64
N PRO A 25 -13.22 -7.85 -11.55
CA PRO A 25 -13.68 -8.21 -10.22
C PRO A 25 -14.66 -7.14 -9.74
N LYS A 26 -15.74 -7.54 -9.07
CA LYS A 26 -16.65 -6.55 -8.47
C LYS A 26 -15.94 -5.81 -7.34
N ALA A 27 -16.11 -4.49 -7.27
CA ALA A 27 -15.40 -3.63 -6.32
C ALA A 27 -15.56 -4.06 -4.85
N PHE A 28 -16.74 -4.56 -4.46
CA PHE A 28 -16.99 -5.08 -3.11
C PHE A 28 -16.23 -6.37 -2.80
N ALA A 29 -15.75 -7.07 -3.82
CA ALA A 29 -15.13 -8.38 -3.71
C ALA A 29 -13.60 -8.34 -3.80
N MET A 30 -13.00 -7.14 -3.92
CA MET A 30 -11.56 -7.00 -4.03
C MET A 30 -10.86 -7.14 -2.68
N GLY A 31 -9.62 -7.63 -2.71
CA GLY A 31 -8.74 -7.71 -1.56
C GLY A 31 -8.62 -9.11 -0.95
N PRO A 32 -7.80 -9.25 0.11
CA PRO A 32 -7.38 -10.56 0.62
C PRO A 32 -8.52 -11.37 1.24
N GLY A 33 -9.60 -10.73 1.69
CA GLY A 33 -10.74 -11.40 2.32
C GLY A 33 -11.50 -12.38 1.43
N LEU A 34 -11.35 -12.25 0.10
CA LEU A 34 -11.91 -13.20 -0.88
C LEU A 34 -10.81 -13.84 -1.75
N ASN A 35 -9.62 -14.00 -1.16
CA ASN A 35 -8.43 -14.48 -1.84
C ASN A 35 -8.08 -13.63 -3.08
N SER A 36 -8.08 -12.30 -2.93
CA SER A 36 -7.70 -11.33 -3.96
C SER A 36 -8.24 -11.67 -5.36
N PRO A 37 -9.56 -11.60 -5.59
CA PRO A 37 -10.14 -11.88 -6.91
C PRO A 37 -9.55 -11.00 -8.01
N GLU A 38 -9.12 -9.79 -7.67
CA GLU A 38 -8.37 -8.89 -8.54
C GLU A 38 -7.00 -9.41 -9.00
N LYS A 39 -6.50 -10.50 -8.44
CA LYS A 39 -5.26 -11.15 -8.85
C LYS A 39 -5.49 -12.57 -9.36
N ASN A 40 -6.49 -13.24 -8.79
CA ASN A 40 -6.67 -14.68 -8.95
C ASN A 40 -7.81 -15.04 -9.90
N CYS A 41 -8.58 -14.07 -10.38
CA CYS A 41 -9.67 -14.33 -11.30
C CYS A 41 -9.22 -14.42 -12.76
N CYS A 42 -9.57 -15.51 -13.45
CA CYS A 42 -9.17 -15.72 -14.85
C CYS A 42 -9.77 -14.70 -15.81
N ALA A 43 -10.99 -14.22 -15.56
CA ALA A 43 -11.60 -13.14 -16.35
C ALA A 43 -10.79 -11.84 -16.25
N CYS A 44 -10.15 -11.62 -15.10
CA CYS A 44 -9.32 -10.44 -14.82
C CYS A 44 -7.90 -10.54 -15.37
N LYS A 45 -7.55 -11.60 -16.11
CA LYS A 45 -6.28 -11.68 -16.85
C LYS A 45 -6.14 -10.58 -17.93
N ASN A 46 -7.23 -9.85 -18.20
CA ASN A 46 -7.23 -8.63 -18.99
C ASN A 46 -7.64 -7.42 -18.15
N PHE A 47 -6.81 -6.99 -17.20
CA PHE A 47 -6.81 -5.58 -16.76
C PHE A 47 -6.42 -4.69 -17.96
N LYS A 48 -7.32 -4.54 -18.94
CA LYS A 48 -7.37 -3.33 -19.76
C LYS A 48 -7.79 -2.23 -18.80
N MET A 49 -6.81 -1.52 -18.27
CA MET A 49 -7.07 -0.28 -17.54
C MET A 49 -8.07 0.55 -18.33
N LYS A 50 -9.08 1.07 -17.63
CA LYS A 50 -10.01 2.06 -18.16
C LYS A 50 -9.18 3.32 -18.47
N GLY A 51 -8.65 3.34 -19.69
CA GLY A 51 -7.49 4.13 -20.13
C GLY A 51 -6.53 3.21 -20.90
N SER A 52 -6.91 2.80 -22.13
CA SER A 52 -6.04 1.97 -22.96
C SER A 52 -4.76 2.73 -23.26
N CYS A 53 -3.65 2.40 -22.60
CA CYS A 53 -2.36 2.91 -23.01
C CYS A 53 -1.98 2.28 -24.35
N SER A 54 -1.30 3.04 -25.21
CA SER A 54 -0.78 2.48 -26.46
C SER A 54 0.34 1.49 -26.15
N PHE A 55 0.41 0.39 -26.90
CA PHE A 55 1.59 -0.49 -26.91
C PHE A 55 2.53 -0.14 -28.05
N ASP A 56 2.09 0.65 -29.02
CA ASP A 56 2.88 1.01 -30.21
C ASP A 56 3.89 2.10 -29.83
N THR A 57 5.17 1.82 -30.04
CA THR A 57 6.26 2.78 -29.78
C THR A 57 6.53 3.71 -30.96
N GLY A 58 5.80 3.55 -32.07
CA GLY A 58 6.08 4.23 -33.35
C GLY A 58 7.38 3.77 -34.01
N GLY A 59 7.99 2.66 -33.54
CA GLY A 59 9.23 2.10 -34.08
C GLY A 59 8.98 0.96 -35.06
N THR A 60 9.91 0.74 -35.98
CA THR A 60 9.87 -0.40 -36.92
C THR A 60 11.05 -1.32 -36.67
N CYS A 61 10.83 -2.61 -36.89
CA CYS A 61 11.82 -3.68 -36.75
C CYS A 61 11.78 -4.63 -37.97
N PHE A 62 11.27 -4.15 -39.10
CA PHE A 62 11.07 -4.95 -40.31
C PHE A 62 12.39 -5.51 -40.87
N LEU A 63 13.46 -4.72 -40.83
CA LEU A 63 14.77 -5.11 -41.37
C LEU A 63 15.64 -5.84 -40.36
N THR A 64 15.58 -5.42 -39.09
CA THR A 64 16.48 -5.87 -38.03
C THR A 64 15.92 -7.03 -37.20
N GLN A 65 14.60 -7.28 -37.29
CA GLN A 65 13.84 -8.15 -36.38
C GLN A 65 13.97 -7.83 -34.88
N HIS A 66 14.63 -6.73 -34.56
CA HIS A 66 14.92 -6.27 -33.22
C HIS A 66 14.58 -4.79 -33.09
N CYS A 67 14.04 -4.42 -31.94
CA CYS A 67 13.74 -3.05 -31.60
C CYS A 67 14.95 -2.40 -30.92
N ASP A 68 15.12 -1.10 -31.10
CA ASP A 68 16.21 -0.39 -30.45
C ASP A 68 16.13 -0.51 -28.92
N GLY A 69 17.24 -0.85 -28.27
CA GLY A 69 17.28 -1.08 -26.82
C GLY A 69 16.86 0.13 -25.97
N TRP A 70 17.00 1.36 -26.48
CA TRP A 70 16.59 2.59 -25.77
C TRP A 70 15.07 2.68 -25.57
N ARG A 71 14.28 1.93 -26.35
CA ARG A 71 12.83 1.85 -26.21
C ARG A 71 12.40 1.02 -25.00
N GLY A 72 13.32 0.30 -24.35
CA GLY A 72 13.03 -0.53 -23.19
C GLY A 72 12.43 -1.89 -23.57
N ALA A 73 11.58 -2.44 -22.69
CA ALA A 73 11.00 -3.76 -22.85
C ALA A 73 10.03 -3.81 -24.03
N THR A 74 10.53 -4.26 -25.19
CA THR A 74 9.84 -4.28 -26.48
C THR A 74 9.89 -5.65 -27.13
N ARG A 75 8.95 -5.90 -28.03
CA ARG A 75 8.88 -7.07 -28.91
C ARG A 75 8.60 -6.61 -30.34
N CYS A 76 9.24 -7.26 -31.30
CA CYS A 76 8.99 -7.03 -32.72
C CYS A 76 7.79 -7.89 -33.16
N VAL A 77 6.71 -7.25 -33.60
CA VAL A 77 5.48 -7.93 -34.03
C VAL A 77 5.00 -7.29 -35.33
N GLY A 78 4.95 -8.07 -36.41
CA GLY A 78 4.49 -7.57 -37.71
C GLY A 78 5.33 -6.39 -38.25
N GLY A 79 6.64 -6.40 -38.01
CA GLY A 79 7.56 -5.33 -38.41
C GLY A 79 7.47 -4.05 -37.57
N ARG A 80 6.68 -4.04 -36.48
CA ARG A 80 6.53 -2.91 -35.56
C ARG A 80 7.06 -3.25 -34.17
N CYS A 81 7.59 -2.22 -33.51
CA CYS A 81 8.03 -2.31 -32.13
C CYS A 81 6.87 -2.04 -31.20
N LEU A 82 6.46 -3.08 -30.47
CA LEU A 82 5.42 -2.99 -29.46
C LEU A 82 6.03 -3.20 -28.08
N CYS A 83 5.48 -2.55 -27.08
CA CYS A 83 5.84 -2.83 -25.70
C CYS A 83 5.52 -4.29 -25.33
N ALA A 84 6.39 -4.87 -24.51
CA ALA A 84 6.18 -6.18 -23.92
C ALA A 84 4.95 -6.17 -23.01
N GLU A 85 4.41 -7.36 -22.72
CA GLU A 85 3.28 -7.49 -21.81
C GLU A 85 3.59 -6.84 -20.45
N GLY A 86 2.63 -6.07 -19.94
CA GLY A 86 2.83 -5.30 -18.70
C GLY A 86 3.60 -4.00 -18.87
N TYR A 87 3.89 -3.55 -20.11
CA TYR A 87 4.48 -2.24 -20.43
C TYR A 87 3.59 -1.43 -21.39
N CYS A 88 3.57 -0.11 -21.20
CA CYS A 88 2.89 0.88 -22.03
C CYS A 88 3.89 1.77 -22.75
N SER A 89 3.57 2.13 -23.99
CA SER A 89 4.28 3.14 -24.76
C SER A 89 4.00 4.53 -24.20
N THR A 90 5.06 5.28 -23.96
CA THR A 90 5.02 6.70 -23.64
C THR A 90 4.93 7.53 -24.93
N GLY A 91 4.52 8.80 -24.84
CA GLY A 91 4.51 9.70 -26.00
C GLY A 91 5.88 9.87 -26.69
N GLY A 92 6.98 9.48 -26.03
CA GLY A 92 8.34 9.47 -26.59
C GLY A 92 8.77 8.13 -27.20
N GLY A 93 7.87 7.14 -27.35
CA GLY A 93 8.19 5.85 -27.96
C GLY A 93 9.05 4.91 -27.10
N THR A 94 9.04 5.11 -25.78
CA THR A 94 9.68 4.20 -24.80
C THR A 94 8.63 3.45 -23.99
N CYS A 95 8.94 2.22 -23.59
CA CYS A 95 8.07 1.32 -22.85
C CYS A 95 8.30 1.42 -21.34
N GLN A 96 7.26 1.77 -20.60
CA GLN A 96 7.26 1.86 -19.14
C GLN A 96 6.21 0.93 -18.54
N LEU A 97 6.44 0.41 -17.32
CA LEU A 97 5.52 -0.53 -16.66
C LEU A 97 4.08 0.00 -16.64
N ALA A 98 3.16 -0.79 -17.20
CA ALA A 98 1.75 -0.50 -17.46
C ALA A 98 0.86 -0.53 -16.21
N SER A 99 1.43 -0.56 -15.02
CA SER A 99 0.65 -0.71 -13.80
C SER A 99 1.09 0.27 -12.73
N ARG A 100 0.22 0.43 -11.74
CA ARG A 100 0.41 1.07 -10.43
C ARG A 100 1.85 0.93 -9.85
N ALA A 101 2.64 -0.06 -10.27
CA ALA A 101 4.08 -0.16 -10.05
C ALA A 101 4.89 1.07 -10.49
N ALA A 102 4.58 1.71 -11.62
CA ALA A 102 5.28 2.93 -12.07
C ALA A 102 4.93 4.15 -11.20
N TRP A 103 3.68 4.27 -10.71
CA TRP A 103 3.31 5.31 -9.74
C TRP A 103 3.96 5.05 -8.37
N ILE A 104 3.97 3.81 -7.89
CA ILE A 104 4.61 3.43 -6.63
C ILE A 104 6.15 3.56 -6.70
N HIS A 105 6.81 3.24 -7.83
CA HIS A 105 8.25 3.45 -8.00
C HIS A 105 8.62 4.93 -8.17
N ARG A 106 7.77 5.75 -8.81
CA ARG A 106 7.99 7.20 -8.93
C ARG A 106 7.76 7.92 -7.60
N GLN A 107 6.80 7.46 -6.79
CA GLN A 107 6.59 7.91 -5.41
C GLN A 107 7.72 7.45 -4.47
N ARG A 108 8.24 6.22 -4.61
CA ARG A 108 9.39 5.74 -3.80
C ARG A 108 10.70 6.51 -4.08
N LYS A 109 10.95 6.96 -5.31
CA LYS A 109 12.11 7.82 -5.62
C LYS A 109 11.95 9.27 -5.13
N ASN A 110 10.73 9.72 -4.85
CA ASN A 110 10.45 11.02 -4.22
C ASN A 110 10.29 10.94 -2.69
N VAL A 111 10.39 9.73 -2.12
CA VAL A 111 10.35 9.46 -0.66
C VAL A 111 11.74 9.09 -0.13
N THR A 112 12.81 9.37 -0.87
CA THR A 112 14.18 9.35 -0.30
C THR A 112 14.55 10.65 0.40
N ASN A 113 13.64 11.64 0.40
CA ASN A 113 13.81 12.89 1.15
C ASN A 113 12.63 13.13 2.11
N VAL A 114 12.23 12.07 2.81
CA VAL A 114 11.76 12.25 4.17
C VAL A 114 12.95 11.79 5.00
N GLN A 115 13.83 12.73 5.39
CA GLN A 115 14.58 12.57 6.63
C GLN A 115 13.61 11.91 7.60
N ALA A 116 13.95 10.73 8.13
CA ALA A 116 13.12 10.02 9.08
C ALA A 116 12.76 10.98 10.22
N ALA A 117 11.65 11.70 10.05
CA ALA A 117 11.15 12.61 11.04
C ALA A 117 10.67 11.66 12.11
N ALA A 118 11.43 11.63 13.21
CA ALA A 118 11.04 10.91 14.40
C ALA A 118 9.56 11.19 14.67
N PRO A 119 8.78 10.18 15.10
CA PRO A 119 7.35 10.33 15.31
C PRO A 119 7.08 11.60 16.12
N ALA A 120 6.06 12.38 15.70
CA ALA A 120 5.69 13.66 16.28
C ALA A 120 5.04 13.49 17.68
N CYS A 121 5.76 12.85 18.59
CA CYS A 121 5.34 12.57 19.96
C CYS A 121 6.38 13.14 20.94
N SER A 122 5.92 13.52 22.13
CA SER A 122 6.83 13.96 23.19
C SER A 122 7.73 12.80 23.63
N ARG A 123 8.97 13.14 23.97
CA ARG A 123 9.95 12.25 24.61
C ARG A 123 10.28 12.69 26.04
N VAL A 124 9.72 13.80 26.48
CA VAL A 124 10.00 14.41 27.78
C VAL A 124 9.10 13.77 28.81
N THR A 125 9.69 13.07 29.78
CA THR A 125 8.93 12.51 30.90
C THR A 125 8.77 13.57 32.00
N SER A 126 7.87 13.30 32.95
CA SER A 126 7.77 14.07 34.19
C SER A 126 8.88 13.76 35.20
N GLY A 127 9.80 12.84 34.89
CA GLY A 127 10.86 12.40 35.78
C GLY A 127 12.13 13.25 35.67
N THR A 128 12.82 13.38 36.81
CA THR A 128 14.15 13.96 36.90
C THR A 128 15.16 12.89 37.31
N CYS A 129 16.42 13.15 37.02
CA CYS A 129 17.55 12.32 37.41
C CYS A 129 18.60 13.22 38.05
N VAL A 130 19.18 12.80 39.17
CA VAL A 130 20.13 13.62 39.94
C VAL A 130 21.35 12.78 40.33
N LEU A 131 22.46 13.46 40.63
CA LEU A 131 23.65 12.84 41.20
C LEU A 131 23.32 12.25 42.59
N PRO A 132 23.94 11.11 42.98
CA PRO A 132 25.09 10.45 42.35
C PRO A 132 24.72 9.40 41.28
N THR A 133 23.45 8.98 41.20
CA THR A 133 23.07 7.82 40.39
C THR A 133 22.84 8.19 38.93
N MET A 134 22.27 9.35 38.61
CA MET A 134 21.94 9.76 37.24
C MET A 134 21.10 8.72 36.47
N ILE A 135 20.31 7.92 37.20
CA ILE A 135 19.45 6.87 36.64
C ILE A 135 18.00 7.35 36.70
N CYS A 136 17.23 7.02 35.67
CA CYS A 136 15.79 7.21 35.62
C CYS A 136 15.08 5.96 36.15
N GLU A 137 13.97 6.14 36.85
CA GLU A 137 13.21 5.03 37.42
C GLU A 137 12.77 3.99 36.38
N ASP A 138 13.04 2.72 36.65
CA ASP A 138 12.88 1.61 35.69
C ASP A 138 11.43 1.44 35.19
N TYR A 139 10.44 1.81 36.02
CA TYR A 139 9.02 1.72 35.63
C TYR A 139 8.65 2.63 34.45
N ARG A 140 9.47 3.65 34.16
CA ARG A 140 9.28 4.55 33.01
C ARG A 140 9.64 3.87 31.70
N GLY A 141 10.28 2.70 31.75
CA GLY A 141 10.77 2.00 30.56
C GLY A 141 12.04 2.65 30.01
N PRO A 142 12.31 2.51 28.71
CA PRO A 142 13.61 2.84 28.14
C PRO A 142 13.82 4.36 28.06
N THR A 143 14.57 4.87 29.04
CA THR A 143 14.86 6.30 29.25
C THR A 143 16.35 6.57 29.30
N THR A 144 16.73 7.83 29.09
CA THR A 144 18.07 8.37 29.30
C THR A 144 18.00 9.67 30.10
N CYS A 145 18.96 9.84 31.00
CA CYS A 145 19.10 11.06 31.79
C CYS A 145 19.85 12.13 30.99
N ASN A 146 19.16 13.21 30.62
CA ASN A 146 19.74 14.34 29.89
C ASN A 146 19.56 15.61 30.72
N ALA A 147 20.66 16.23 31.15
CA ALA A 147 20.65 17.50 31.90
C ALA A 147 19.70 17.50 33.13
N GLY A 148 19.64 16.38 33.85
CA GLY A 148 18.78 16.23 35.02
C GLY A 148 17.32 15.88 34.71
N GLN A 149 16.96 15.69 33.44
CA GLN A 149 15.64 15.31 32.99
C GLN A 149 15.64 13.92 32.33
N CYS A 150 14.67 13.10 32.71
CA CYS A 150 14.47 11.79 32.10
C CYS A 150 13.72 11.95 30.78
N THR A 151 14.32 11.43 29.71
CA THR A 151 13.74 11.45 28.36
C THR A 151 13.72 10.05 27.76
N CYS A 152 12.68 9.69 27.01
CA CYS A 152 12.65 8.39 26.32
C CYS A 152 13.80 8.28 25.32
N VAL A 153 14.37 7.09 25.15
CA VAL A 153 15.41 6.84 24.12
C VAL A 153 14.84 7.04 22.69
N PRO A 154 15.69 7.24 21.66
CA PRO A 154 15.21 7.46 20.29
C PRO A 154 14.29 6.32 19.81
N GLY A 155 13.16 6.69 19.19
CA GLY A 155 12.15 5.72 18.73
C GLY A 155 11.11 5.32 19.79
N TYR A 156 11.14 5.94 20.97
CA TYR A 156 10.11 5.80 22.01
C TYR A 156 9.42 7.13 22.27
N CYS A 157 8.16 7.08 22.70
CA CYS A 157 7.30 8.22 23.03
C CYS A 157 6.84 8.14 24.48
N THR A 158 6.56 9.28 25.11
CA THR A 158 5.91 9.35 26.43
C THR A 158 4.39 9.30 26.33
N ASP A 159 3.75 8.52 27.19
CA ASP A 159 2.31 8.56 27.41
C ASP A 159 1.92 9.67 28.42
N LEU A 160 0.63 9.74 28.76
CA LEU A 160 0.11 10.69 29.74
C LEU A 160 0.62 10.47 31.17
N ALA A 161 1.09 9.25 31.49
CA ALA A 161 1.67 8.91 32.78
C ALA A 161 3.20 9.14 32.83
N GLY A 162 3.81 9.53 31.71
CA GLY A 162 5.25 9.74 31.59
C GLY A 162 6.06 8.44 31.46
N MET A 163 5.43 7.36 30.99
CA MET A 163 6.07 6.09 30.63
C MET A 163 6.40 6.04 29.14
N CYS A 164 7.50 5.39 28.80
CA CYS A 164 8.03 5.29 27.44
C CYS A 164 7.52 4.05 26.71
N PHE A 165 6.83 4.25 25.60
CA PHE A 165 6.37 3.19 24.70
C PHE A 165 7.04 3.29 23.33
N LYS A 166 7.22 2.15 22.66
CA LYS A 166 7.86 2.12 21.33
C LYS A 166 6.96 2.86 20.34
N ALA A 167 7.50 3.88 19.71
CA ALA A 167 6.76 4.69 18.77
C ALA A 167 6.44 3.85 17.52
N MET A 168 5.15 3.65 17.23
CA MET A 168 4.71 2.84 16.08
C MET A 168 4.84 3.58 14.73
N GLY A 169 5.51 4.74 14.71
CA GLY A 169 5.62 5.60 13.54
C GLY A 169 4.29 6.26 13.17
N ALA A 170 4.26 6.95 12.04
CA ALA A 170 3.00 7.47 11.49
C ALA A 170 2.16 6.32 10.94
N ILE A 171 0.96 6.11 11.48
CA ILE A 171 -0.02 5.22 10.88
C ILE A 171 -0.66 5.97 9.72
N THR A 172 -0.28 5.62 8.49
CA THR A 172 -0.89 6.17 7.28
C THR A 172 -2.10 5.34 6.89
N ALA A 173 -3.29 5.91 6.97
CA ALA A 173 -4.51 5.31 6.44
C ALA A 173 -4.94 6.02 5.15
N ASN A 174 -5.34 5.26 4.14
CA ASN A 174 -6.03 5.84 2.99
C ASN A 174 -7.48 6.10 3.36
N VAL A 175 -7.87 7.37 3.38
CA VAL A 175 -9.28 7.76 3.50
C VAL A 175 -9.93 7.51 2.15
N VAL A 176 -10.70 6.43 2.05
CA VAL A 176 -11.53 6.17 0.87
C VAL A 176 -12.79 7.01 1.01
N PRO A 177 -13.18 7.82 0.00
CA PRO A 177 -14.46 8.52 0.05
C PRO A 177 -15.58 7.50 0.18
N VAL A 178 -16.40 7.65 1.21
CA VAL A 178 -17.62 6.85 1.37
C VAL A 178 -18.51 7.15 0.17
N ALA A 179 -18.90 6.11 -0.57
CA ALA A 179 -19.82 6.27 -1.68
C ALA A 179 -21.10 6.96 -1.16
N LYS A 180 -21.53 8.03 -1.83
CA LYS A 180 -22.76 8.77 -1.44
C LYS A 180 -24.03 7.93 -1.54
N LEU A 181 -23.99 6.77 -2.20
CA LEU A 181 -25.09 5.82 -2.24
C LEU A 181 -25.03 4.86 -1.05
N GLY A 182 -25.99 4.96 -0.14
CA GLY A 182 -26.21 3.99 0.93
C GLY A 182 -25.70 4.38 2.31
N GLN A 183 -25.87 5.64 2.73
CA GLN A 183 -25.69 6.05 4.12
C GLN A 183 -26.81 5.48 5.01
N ALA A 184 -26.73 4.20 5.34
CA ALA A 184 -27.51 3.61 6.41
C ALA A 184 -26.57 2.81 7.32
N PHE A 185 -25.89 3.53 8.20
CA PHE A 185 -25.38 2.93 9.43
C PHE A 185 -26.56 2.85 10.42
N PRO A 186 -26.74 1.75 11.18
CA PRO A 186 -27.77 1.71 12.21
C PRO A 186 -27.46 2.81 13.24
N GLY A 187 -28.26 3.91 13.21
CA GLY A 187 -28.10 5.04 14.14
C GLY A 187 -28.11 6.45 13.52
N GLY A 188 -28.10 6.61 12.19
CA GLY A 188 -28.25 7.92 11.52
C GLY A 188 -27.10 8.30 10.57
N PRO A 189 -27.06 9.56 10.10
CA PRO A 189 -26.09 10.01 9.10
C PRO A 189 -24.67 10.08 9.68
N VAL A 190 -23.72 9.40 9.02
CA VAL A 190 -22.31 9.36 9.42
C VAL A 190 -21.48 10.27 8.53
N ARG A 191 -20.77 11.23 9.13
CA ARG A 191 -19.88 12.17 8.42
C ARG A 191 -18.50 11.59 8.14
N THR A 192 -17.99 10.77 9.06
CA THR A 192 -16.67 10.14 8.99
C THR A 192 -16.78 8.76 9.63
N ALA A 193 -16.36 7.72 8.92
CA ALA A 193 -16.25 6.37 9.45
C ALA A 193 -14.78 5.96 9.46
N TRP A 194 -14.32 5.38 10.57
CA TRP A 194 -12.98 4.83 10.70
C TRP A 194 -13.07 3.31 10.77
N CYS A 195 -12.47 2.63 9.79
CA CYS A 195 -12.34 1.18 9.81
C CYS A 195 -10.91 0.83 10.23
N VAL A 196 -10.75 0.33 11.46
CA VAL A 196 -9.46 -0.17 11.94
C VAL A 196 -9.46 -1.69 11.79
N SER A 197 -8.88 -2.21 10.71
CA SER A 197 -8.69 -3.66 10.54
C SER A 197 -7.43 -4.11 11.29
N GLY A 198 -7.57 -4.36 12.59
CA GLY A 198 -6.55 -4.99 13.42
C GLY A 198 -6.88 -6.45 13.68
N GLY A 199 -6.43 -7.36 12.80
CA GLY A 199 -6.58 -8.80 12.99
C GLY A 199 -5.52 -9.37 13.92
N GLY A 200 -5.75 -9.32 15.22
CA GLY A 200 -4.91 -9.96 16.23
C GLY A 200 -5.60 -9.95 17.60
N PRO A 201 -5.31 -10.91 18.48
CA PRO A 201 -6.02 -11.06 19.77
C PRO A 201 -5.73 -9.93 20.79
N ARG A 202 -5.02 -8.86 20.39
CA ARG A 202 -4.64 -7.72 21.25
C ARG A 202 -5.05 -6.36 20.68
N SER A 203 -5.91 -6.33 19.66
CA SER A 203 -6.40 -5.08 19.07
C SER A 203 -7.39 -4.39 20.02
N MET A 204 -6.89 -3.60 20.97
CA MET A 204 -7.73 -2.62 21.67
C MET A 204 -7.68 -1.31 20.91
N SER A 205 -8.74 -1.03 20.16
CA SER A 205 -9.00 0.31 19.62
C SER A 205 -9.76 1.09 20.70
N ALA A 206 -9.12 2.10 21.29
CA ALA A 206 -9.80 3.06 22.17
C ALA A 206 -10.22 4.28 21.33
N ALA A 207 -11.47 4.73 21.53
CA ALA A 207 -12.03 5.95 20.95
C ALA A 207 -11.77 7.15 21.85
#